data_AF-A0A7X8K428-F1
#
_entry.id   AF-A0A7X8K428-F1
#
_cell.length_a   1.000
_cell.length_b   1.000
_cell.length_c   1.000
_cell.angle_alpha   90.00
_cell.angle_beta   90.00
_cell.angle_gamma   90.00
#
_symmetry.space_group_name_H-M   'P 1'
#
loop_
_entity.id
_entity.type
_entity.pdbx_description
1 polymer ?
#
loop_
_entity_poly.entity_id
_entity_poly.type
_entity_poly.pdbx_seq_one_letter_code
_entity_poly.pdbx_strand_id
1 'polypeptide(L)' 'MPKEYYLKYGGVKFVNNVPPEQINEFVAGLSEQKRSSLYEVAKELWEHGLITIREGEFTTIDDEMYDAQK' A
#
# COMPACT_ATOMS: atom_id res chain seq x y z
N MET A 1 -10.04 19.37 -1.21
CA MET A 1 -8.74 18.86 -1.70
C MET A 1 -8.55 17.47 -1.12
N PRO A 2 -8.15 16.46 -1.90
CA PRO A 2 -7.87 15.13 -1.35
C PRO A 2 -6.69 15.22 -0.38
N LYS A 3 -6.82 14.58 0.79
CA LYS A 3 -5.75 14.53 1.79
C LYS A 3 -4.69 13.51 1.33
N GLU A 4 -3.44 13.94 1.24
CA GLU A 4 -2.30 13.04 1.00
C GLU A 4 -1.85 12.45 2.35
N TYR A 5 -1.79 11.12 2.44
CA TYR A 5 -1.34 10.41 3.63
C TYR A 5 0.02 9.75 3.35
N TYR A 6 1.00 10.03 4.22
CA TYR A 6 2.36 9.47 4.10
C TYR A 6 2.48 8.25 5.01
N LEU A 7 2.55 7.06 4.45
CA LEU A 7 2.78 5.83 5.20
C LEU A 7 4.28 5.50 5.17
N LYS A 8 4.96 5.67 6.32
CA LYS A 8 6.39 5.37 6.46
C LYS A 8 6.63 3.87 6.64
N TYR A 9 6.48 3.10 5.57
CA TYR A 9 7.22 1.86 5.34
C TYR A 9 7.75 1.93 3.91
N GLY A 10 9.03 2.30 3.75
CA GLY A 10 9.71 2.19 2.45
C GLY A 10 9.38 3.25 1.38
N GLY A 11 8.86 4.42 1.73
CA GLY A 11 8.82 5.56 0.80
C GLY A 11 7.73 5.53 -0.27
N VAL A 12 6.77 4.60 -0.20
CA VAL A 12 5.65 4.51 -1.16
C VAL A 12 4.64 5.63 -0.90
N LYS A 13 4.51 6.59 -1.83
CA LYS A 13 3.37 7.53 -1.84
C LYS A 13 2.17 6.92 -2.53
N PHE A 14 1.00 7.11 -1.92
CA PHE A 14 -0.28 6.76 -2.51
C PHE A 14 -1.27 7.90 -2.38
N VAL A 15 -2.32 7.82 -3.18
CA VAL A 15 -3.47 8.71 -3.13
C VAL A 15 -4.69 7.89 -2.77
N ASN A 16 -5.53 8.40 -1.87
CA ASN A 16 -6.80 7.78 -1.55
C ASN A 16 -7.79 8.03 -2.70
N ASN A 17 -8.36 6.96 -3.25
CA ASN A 17 -9.42 7.06 -4.25
C ASN A 17 -10.80 7.20 -3.59
N VAL A 18 -10.91 6.81 -2.32
CA VAL A 18 -12.13 6.85 -1.51
C VAL A 18 -11.92 7.62 -0.20
N PRO A 19 -12.98 8.02 0.52
CA PRO A 19 -12.86 8.59 1.85
C PRO A 19 -12.11 7.66 2.83
N PRO A 20 -11.31 8.20 3.76
CA PRO A 20 -10.56 7.40 4.73
C PRO A 20 -11.43 6.43 5.54
N GLU A 21 -12.69 6.77 5.79
CA GLU A 21 -13.64 5.93 6.51
C GLU A 21 -13.87 4.60 5.78
N GLN A 22 -13.98 4.61 4.45
CA GLN A 22 -14.13 3.39 3.65
C GLN A 22 -12.86 2.54 3.65
N ILE A 23 -11.69 3.17 3.68
CA ILE A 23 -10.41 2.46 3.83
C ILE A 23 -10.38 1.76 5.19
N ASN A 24 -10.76 2.46 6.27
CA ASN A 24 -10.76 1.88 7.61
C ASN A 24 -11.74 0.72 7.74
N GLU A 25 -12.94 0.84 7.16
CA GLU A 25 -13.93 -0.25 7.13
C GLU A 25 -13.41 -1.46 6.36
N PHE A 26 -12.79 -1.24 5.19
CA PHE A 26 -12.18 -2.30 4.40
C PHE A 26 -11.07 -3.01 5.19
N VAL A 27 -10.14 -2.25 5.78
CA VAL A 27 -9.04 -2.80 6.59
C VAL A 27 -9.56 -3.55 7.81
N ALA A 28 -10.63 -3.08 8.46
CA ALA A 28 -11.26 -3.77 9.57
C ALA A 28 -11.83 -5.14 9.17
N GLY A 29 -12.31 -5.27 7.92
CA GLY A 29 -12.84 -6.52 7.35
C GLY A 29 -11.78 -7.52 6.87
N LEU A 30 -10.51 -7.14 6.78
CA LEU A 30 -9.42 -8.05 6.40
C LEU A 30 -9.17 -9.12 7.48
N SER A 31 -8.69 -10.29 7.05
CA SER A 31 -8.28 -11.34 7.98
C SER A 31 -7.12 -10.87 8.86
N GLU A 32 -7.00 -11.46 10.05
CA GLU A 32 -5.90 -11.13 10.97
C GLU A 32 -4.52 -11.30 10.33
N GLN A 33 -4.35 -12.33 9.50
CA GLN A 33 -3.08 -12.55 8.79
C GLN A 33 -2.75 -11.40 7.81
N LYS A 34 -3.76 -10.84 7.12
CA LYS A 34 -3.54 -9.73 6.20
C LYS A 34 -3.31 -8.41 6.93
N ARG A 35 -4.03 -8.17 8.03
CA ARG A 35 -3.88 -6.94 8.85
C ARG A 35 -2.55 -6.86 9.60
N SER A 36 -1.89 -7.98 9.85
CA SER A 36 -0.61 -8.01 10.57
C SER A 36 0.57 -7.51 9.73
N SER A 37 0.41 -7.42 8.42
CA SER A 37 1.42 -6.91 7.49
C SER A 37 0.92 -5.68 6.76
N LEU A 38 1.64 -4.57 6.90
CA LEU A 38 1.28 -3.34 6.21
C LEU A 38 1.41 -3.46 4.69
N TYR A 39 2.34 -4.28 4.21
CA TYR A 39 2.48 -4.61 2.79
C TYR A 39 1.19 -5.29 2.27
N GLU A 40 0.69 -6.29 2.99
CA GLU A 40 -0.55 -6.99 2.62
C GLU A 40 -1.74 -6.03 2.65
N VAL A 41 -1.84 -5.16 3.66
CA VAL A 41 -2.88 -4.13 3.71
C VAL A 41 -2.80 -3.19 2.50
N ALA A 42 -1.62 -2.67 2.19
CA ALA A 42 -1.44 -1.74 1.06
C ALA A 42 -1.73 -2.42 -0.28
N LYS A 43 -1.32 -3.67 -0.45
CA LYS A 43 -1.62 -4.49 -1.63
C LYS A 43 -3.11 -4.69 -1.82
N GLU A 44 -3.84 -5.09 -0.78
CA GLU A 44 -5.31 -5.28 -0.86
C GLU A 44 -6.02 -3.95 -1.18
N LEU A 45 -5.60 -2.84 -0.56
CA LEU A 45 -6.16 -1.52 -0.86
C LEU A 45 -5.93 -1.11 -2.32
N TRP A 46 -4.77 -1.44 -2.89
CA TRP A 46 -4.43 -1.14 -4.28
C TRP A 46 -5.16 -2.06 -5.27
N GLU A 47 -5.18 -3.36 -5.02
CA GLU A 47 -5.90 -4.36 -5.85
C GLU A 47 -7.41 -4.08 -5.91
N HIS A 48 -7.99 -3.58 -4.82
CA HIS A 48 -9.39 -3.17 -4.76
C HIS A 48 -9.64 -1.72 -5.24
N GLY A 49 -8.61 -1.01 -5.68
CA GLY A 49 -8.71 0.34 -6.22
C GLY A 49 -9.08 1.41 -5.18
N LEU A 50 -8.90 1.13 -3.89
CA LEU A 50 -9.16 2.07 -2.79
C LEU A 50 -8.04 3.10 -2.64
N ILE A 51 -6.83 2.71 -3.03
CA ILE A 51 -5.68 3.61 -3.17
C ILE A 51 -5.04 3.46 -4.55
N THR A 52 -4.41 4.54 -5.01
CA THR A 52 -3.53 4.52 -6.18
C THR A 52 -2.10 4.73 -5.71
N ILE A 53 -1.22 3.79 -6.00
CA ILE A 53 0.21 3.92 -5.72
C ILE A 53 0.87 4.55 -6.93
N ARG A 54 1.67 5.60 -6.74
CA ARG A 54 2.36 6.27 -7.85
C ARG A 54 3.57 5.44 -8.25
N GLU A 55 3.67 5.07 -9.54
CA GLU A 55 4.80 4.30 -10.07
C GLU A 55 6.14 5.01 -9.83
N GLY A 56 7.17 4.22 -9.49
CA GLY A 56 8.52 4.69 -9.17
C GLY A 56 8.89 4.66 -7.68
N GLU A 57 7.97 4.31 -6.78
CA GLU A 57 8.22 4.27 -5.33
C GLU A 57 7.88 2.94 -4.65
N PHE A 58 7.52 1.89 -5.42
CA PHE A 58 7.61 0.52 -4.91
C PHE A 58 9.07 0.06 -4.99
N THR A 59 9.88 0.39 -4.00
CA THR A 59 11.05 -0.44 -3.72
C THR A 59 10.55 -1.66 -2.97
N THR A 60 9.99 -2.64 -3.69
CA THR A 60 9.89 -4.00 -3.18
C THR A 60 11.32 -4.43 -2.88
N ILE A 61 11.63 -4.63 -1.59
CA ILE A 61 12.92 -5.18 -1.15
C ILE A 61 13.17 -6.55 -1.82
N ASP A 62 12.12 -7.18 -2.37
CA ASP A 62 12.22 -8.44 -3.10
C ASP A 62 12.76 -8.32 -4.54
N ASP A 63 12.70 -7.15 -5.20
CA ASP A 63 13.24 -7.00 -6.57
C ASP A 63 14.74 -6.65 -6.60
N GLU A 64 15.32 -6.18 -5.49
CA GLU A 64 16.77 -5.95 -5.37
C GLU A 64 17.59 -7.24 -5.22
N MET A 65 16.97 -8.43 -5.24
CA MET A 65 17.71 -9.71 -5.34
C MET A 65 18.08 -10.12 -6.78
N TYR A 66 17.63 -9.39 -7.81
CA TYR A 66 17.93 -9.76 -9.21
C TYR A 66 19.02 -8.92 -9.90
N ASP A 67 19.41 -7.76 -9.36
CA ASP A 67 20.38 -6.86 -10.03
C ASP A 67 21.79 -6.84 -9.41
N ALA A 68 22.04 -7.65 -8.37
CA ALA A 68 23.37 -7.82 -7.78
C ALA A 68 24.20 -8.97 -8.40
N GLN A 69 23.74 -9.55 -9.52
CA GLN A 69 24.48 -10.57 -10.28
C GLN A 69 24.63 -10.14 -11.75
N LYS A 70 25.34 -9.04 -12.00
CA LYS A 70 26.03 -8.83 -13.27
C LYS A 70 27.38 -8.17 -13.06
#